data_AF-A0A0P9MA13-F1
#
_entry.id   AF-A0A0P9MA13-F1
#
_cell.length_a   1.000
_cell.length_b   1.000
_cell.length_c   1.000
_cell.angle_alpha   90.00
_cell.angle_beta   90.00
_cell.angle_gamma   90.00
#
_symmetry.space_group_name_H-M   'P 1'
#
loop_
_entity.id
_entity.type
_entity.pdbx_description
1 polymer ?
#
loop_
_entity_poly.entity_id
_entity_poly.type
_entity_poly.pdbx_seq_one_letter_code
_entity_poly.pdbx_strand_id
1 'polypeptide(L)' 'MREALRSLEMQGYIATEYHKSYRVTNGQELPQCGHLPGLLRCVAERHTQLGDLESKVAFENEILHVLGRLRPTSC' A
#
# COMPACT_ATOMS: atom_id res chain seq x y z
N MET A 1 -14.22 1.28 -3.75
CA MET A 1 -12.89 1.88 -3.47
C MET A 1 -12.93 2.98 -2.42
N ARG A 2 -13.81 3.98 -2.55
CA ARG A 2 -13.93 5.11 -1.60
C ARG A 2 -14.27 4.70 -0.15
N GLU A 3 -15.02 3.62 0.03
CA GLU A 3 -15.35 3.08 1.37
C GLU A 3 -14.19 2.32 2.01
N ALA A 4 -13.42 1.56 1.22
CA ALA A 4 -12.22 0.88 1.70
C ALA A 4 -11.16 1.88 2.19
N LEU A 5 -10.95 2.97 1.44
CA LEU A 5 -10.04 4.06 1.84
C LEU A 5 -10.52 4.75 3.13
N ARG A 6 -11.83 5.04 3.25
CA ARG A 6 -12.39 5.60 4.49
C ARG A 6 -12.24 4.68 5.70
N SER A 7 -12.36 3.37 5.50
CA SER A 7 -12.18 2.40 6.58
C SER A 7 -10.73 2.37 7.07
N LEU A 8 -9.77 2.40 6.14
CA LEU A 8 -8.34 2.49 6.47
C LEU A 8 -7.98 3.82 7.16
N GLU A 9 -8.59 4.93 6.73
CA GLU A 9 -8.39 6.24 7.35
C GLU A 9 -8.96 6.30 8.77
N MET A 10 -10.17 5.77 8.98
CA MET A 10 -10.80 5.68 10.29
C MET A 10 -10.02 4.80 11.27
N GLN A 11 -9.37 3.74 10.76
CA GLN A 11 -8.50 2.86 11.55
C GLN A 11 -7.09 3.46 11.78
N GLY A 12 -6.82 4.66 11.26
CA GLY A 12 -5.54 5.35 11.44
C GLY A 12 -4.38 4.71 10.67
N TYR A 13 -4.68 3.92 9.63
CA TYR A 13 -3.69 3.24 8.79
C TYR A 13 -3.24 4.05 7.59
N ILE A 14 -4.08 4.99 7.15
CA ILE A 14 -3.71 5.98 6.15
C ILE A 14 -4.20 7.35 6.61
N ALA A 15 -3.45 8.39 6.26
CA ALA A 15 -3.88 9.77 6.42
C ALA A 15 -4.00 10.42 5.04
N THR A 16 -5.09 11.13 4.77
CA THR A 16 -5.19 11.96 3.58
C THR A 16 -4.17 13.09 3.67
N GLU A 17 -3.36 13.23 2.62
CA GLU A 17 -2.52 14.39 2.42
C GLU A 17 -3.22 15.42 1.52
N TYR A 18 -2.84 16.69 1.65
CA TYR A 18 -3.48 17.85 0.99
C TYR A 18 -3.58 17.73 -0.55
N HIS A 19 -2.87 16.80 -1.18
CA HIS A 19 -2.82 16.58 -2.63
C HIS A 19 -3.46 15.27 -3.12
N LYS A 20 -4.59 14.83 -2.52
CA LYS A 20 -5.29 13.59 -2.92
C LYS A 20 -4.41 12.33 -2.87
N SER A 21 -3.28 12.39 -2.18
CA SER A 21 -2.43 11.26 -1.84
C SER A 21 -2.80 10.75 -0.46
N TYR A 22 -2.58 9.47 -0.22
CA TYR A 22 -2.73 8.87 1.10
C TYR A 22 -1.36 8.48 1.61
N ARG A 23 -0.99 8.97 2.79
CA ARG A 23 0.23 8.56 3.49
C ARG A 23 -0.10 7.39 4.40
N VAL A 24 0.63 6.28 4.25
CA VAL A 24 0.48 5.11 5.13
C VAL A 24 1.07 5.44 6.50
N THR A 25 0.28 5.22 7.56
CA THR A 25 0.63 5.48 8.96
C THR A 25 0.74 4.17 9.74
N ASN A 26 1.28 4.22 10.96
CA ASN A 26 1.48 3.00 11.76
C ASN A 26 0.19 2.34 12.23
N GLY A 27 -0.96 3.03 12.22
CA GLY A 27 -2.09 2.64 13.06
C GLY A 27 -1.69 2.63 14.53
N GLN A 28 -2.65 2.41 15.43
CA GLN A 28 -2.33 2.20 16.86
C GLN A 28 -1.80 0.79 17.17
N GLU A 29 -1.76 -0.12 16.19
CA GLU A 29 -1.43 -1.54 16.40
C GLU A 29 -0.06 -1.92 15.80
N LEU A 30 0.66 -2.80 16.51
CA LEU A 30 1.91 -3.37 16.00
C LEU A 30 1.66 -4.14 14.70
N PRO A 31 2.52 -4.00 13.68
CA PRO A 31 2.33 -4.68 12.40
C PRO A 31 2.41 -6.19 12.59
N GLN A 32 1.25 -6.86 12.47
CA GLN A 32 1.17 -8.32 12.45
C GLN A 32 1.56 -8.84 11.06
N CYS A 33 2.07 -10.08 10.99
CA CYS A 33 2.40 -10.69 9.69
C CYS A 33 1.12 -10.82 8.84
N GLY A 34 1.11 -10.24 7.63
CA GLY A 34 -0.09 -10.14 6.78
C GLY A 34 -0.91 -8.85 6.98
N HIS A 35 -0.42 -7.89 7.77
CA HIS A 35 -1.07 -6.59 7.97
C HIS A 35 -0.88 -5.69 6.74
N LEU A 36 -1.99 -5.40 6.05
CA LEU A 36 -2.03 -4.58 4.84
C LEU A 36 -1.31 -3.21 4.99
N PRO A 37 -1.47 -2.46 6.09
CA PRO A 37 -0.72 -1.21 6.32
C PRO A 37 0.79 -1.40 6.38
N GLY A 38 1.28 -2.48 7.00
CA GLY A 38 2.71 -2.83 6.97
C GLY A 38 3.21 -3.16 5.56
N LEU A 39 2.41 -3.88 4.79
CA LEU A 39 2.72 -4.18 3.38
C LEU A 39 2.76 -2.91 2.52
N LEU A 40 1.75 -2.04 2.66
CA LEU A 40 1.68 -0.77 1.94
C LEU A 40 2.86 0.15 2.28
N ARG A 41 3.31 0.15 3.54
CA ARG A 41 4.50 0.89 3.96
C ARG A 41 5.76 0.35 3.30
N CYS A 42 5.99 -0.96 3.34
CA CYS A 42 7.15 -1.59 2.73
C CYS A 42 7.22 -1.29 1.22
N VAL A 43 6.07 -1.34 0.54
CA VAL A 43 5.96 -0.96 -0.87
C VAL A 43 6.27 0.53 -1.07
N ALA A 44 5.73 1.42 -0.24
CA ALA A 44 5.97 2.86 -0.34
C ALA A 44 7.44 3.23 -0.07
N GLU A 45 8.05 2.66 0.98
CA GLU A 45 9.46 2.87 1.32
C GLU A 45 10.36 2.41 0.17
N ARG A 46 10.12 1.21 -0.37
CA ARG A 46 10.87 0.71 -1.51
C ARG A 46 10.68 1.59 -2.75
N HIS A 47 9.48 2.09 -3.02
CA HIS A 47 9.23 3.03 -4.12
C HIS A 47 9.99 4.34 -3.96
N THR A 48 10.10 4.87 -2.74
CA THR A 48 10.90 6.08 -2.47
C THR A 48 12.41 5.86 -2.58
N GLN A 49 12.89 4.64 -2.36
CA GLN A 49 14.31 4.28 -2.51
C GLN A 49 14.73 4.12 -3.99
N LEU A 50 13.77 3.87 -4.89
CA LEU A 50 14.03 3.83 -6.33
C LEU A 50 14.18 5.26 -6.85
N GLY A 51 15.38 5.60 -7.33
CA GLY A 51 15.71 6.95 -7.79
C GLY A 51 15.34 7.20 -9.26
N ASP A 52 15.38 6.16 -10.09
CA ASP A 52 15.14 6.23 -11.52
C ASP A 52 13.72 5.79 -11.90
N LEU A 53 13.18 6.41 -12.96
CA LEU A 53 11.81 6.18 -13.42
C LEU A 53 11.62 4.74 -13.95
N GLU A 54 12.64 4.19 -14.59
CA GLU A 54 12.59 2.84 -15.16
C GLU A 54 12.44 1.78 -14.07
N SER A 55 13.21 1.88 -12.97
CA SER A 55 13.11 0.97 -11.84
C SER A 55 11.79 1.11 -11.08
N LYS A 56 11.23 2.33 -10.98
CA LYS A 56 9.88 2.53 -10.42
C LYS A 56 8.82 1.80 -11.23
N VAL A 57 8.85 1.94 -12.55
CA VAL A 57 7.91 1.26 -13.45
C VAL A 57 8.08 -0.25 -13.41
N ALA A 58 9.33 -0.75 -13.38
CA ALA A 58 9.61 -2.17 -13.25
C ALA A 58 9.06 -2.74 -11.93
N PHE A 59 9.26 -2.03 -10.81
CA PHE A 59 8.75 -2.41 -9.50
C PHE A 59 7.22 -2.41 -9.44
N GLU A 60 6.56 -1.40 -10.01
CA GLU A 60 5.10 -1.34 -10.11
C GLU A 60 4.54 -2.50 -10.94
N ASN A 61 5.18 -2.83 -12.06
CA ASN A 61 4.80 -3.97 -12.90
C ASN A 61 4.99 -5.31 -12.19
N GLU A 62 6.04 -5.46 -11.37
CA GLU A 62 6.25 -6.65 -10.55
C GLU A 62 5.12 -6.82 -9.51
N ILE A 63 4.71 -5.75 -8.84
CA ILE A 63 3.57 -5.76 -7.91
C ILE A 63 2.30 -6.18 -8.65
N LEU A 64 2.02 -5.57 -9.80
CA LEU A 64 0.84 -5.92 -10.60
C LEU A 64 0.89 -7.37 -11.09
N HIS A 65 2.07 -7.89 -11.44
CA HIS A 65 2.24 -9.29 -11.83
C HIS A 65 1.96 -10.24 -10.67
N VAL A 66 2.48 -9.96 -9.48
CA VAL A 66 2.22 -10.74 -8.27
C VAL A 66 0.73 -10.70 -7.92
N LEU A 67 0.12 -9.51 -7.92
CA LEU A 67 -1.31 -9.33 -7.65
C LEU A 67 -2.19 -10.04 -8.69
N GLY A 68 -1.82 -10.00 -9.98
CA GLY A 68 -2.54 -10.69 -11.05
C GLY A 68 -2.44 -12.21 -10.98
N ARG A 69 -1.43 -12.74 -10.27
CA ARG A 69 -1.29 -14.18 -9.98
C ARG A 69 -2.05 -14.62 -8.73
N LEU A 70 -2.42 -13.68 -7.85
CA LEU A 70 -3.34 -13.97 -6.76
C LEU A 70 -4.72 -14.20 -7.38
N ARG A 71 -5.12 -15.47 -7.48
CA ARG A 71 -6.52 -15.79 -7.82
C ARG A 71 -7.40 -15.18 -6.73
N PRO A 72 -8.53 -14.53 -7.06
CA PRO A 72 -9.53 -14.21 -6.07
C PRO A 72 -9.95 -15.53 -5.42
N THR A 73 -9.56 -15.76 -4.18
CA THR A 73 -10.17 -16.80 -3.36
C THR A 73 -11.59 -16.33 -3.11
N SER A 74 -12.57 -17.01 -3.73
CA SER A 74 -13.97 -16.84 -3.37
C SER A 74 -14.11 -17.08 -1.87
N CYS A 75 -14.41 -16.02 -1.12
CA CYS A 75 -14.93 -16.11 0.23
C CYS A 75 -16.40 -16.53 0.19
#